data_AF-A0A2H0SV91-F1
#
_entry.id   AF-A0A2H0SV91-F1
#
_cell.length_a   1.000
_cell.length_b   1.000
_cell.length_c   1.000
_cell.angle_alpha   90.00
_cell.angle_beta   90.00
_cell.angle_gamma   90.00
#
_symmetry.space_group_name_H-M   'P 1'
#
loop_
_entity.id
_entity.type
_entity.pdbx_description
1 polymer ?
#
loop_
_entity_poly.entity_id
_entity_poly.type
_entity_poly.pdbx_seq_one_letter_code
_entity_poly.pdbx_strand_id
1 'polypeptide(L)'
;MGALPKNKITRVERGKRRAGNTPKLKKDTKISSIPFHKRGLVASVLRSIGLTAAEASKKTSKKKVQTKSVSQKPLPSQQKMNKPVLEVKTAAKRQTQHKG
;
A
#
# COMPACT_ATOMS: atom_id res chain seq x y z
N MET A 1 30.61 -13.54 17.42
CA MET A 1 30.50 -12.66 16.23
C MET A 1 31.14 -13.39 15.06
N GLY A 2 30.40 -13.66 13.99
CA GLY A 2 30.87 -14.51 12.87
C GLY A 2 31.86 -13.81 11.94
N ALA A 3 32.52 -14.60 11.09
CA ALA A 3 33.50 -14.11 10.12
C ALA A 3 32.90 -13.06 9.17
N LEU A 4 33.72 -12.08 8.79
CA LEU A 4 33.34 -11.05 7.82
C LEU A 4 33.11 -11.67 6.43
N PRO A 5 32.09 -11.21 5.70
CA PRO A 5 31.84 -11.72 4.36
C PRO A 5 32.98 -11.34 3.42
N LYS A 6 33.38 -12.29 2.56
CA LYS A 6 34.42 -12.05 1.54
C LYS A 6 34.01 -10.96 0.56
N ASN A 7 32.74 -10.95 0.12
CA ASN A 7 32.18 -10.03 -0.88
C ASN A 7 30.85 -9.40 -0.42
N LYS A 8 30.57 -8.18 -0.90
CA LYS A 8 29.28 -7.50 -0.68
C LYS A 8 28.17 -8.16 -1.49
N ILE A 9 27.07 -8.54 -0.81
CA ILE A 9 25.89 -9.09 -1.47
C ILE A 9 25.22 -8.02 -2.33
N THR A 10 24.99 -8.33 -3.60
CA THR A 10 24.32 -7.42 -4.56
C THR A 10 22.82 -7.26 -4.23
N ARG A 11 22.19 -6.21 -4.76
CA ARG A 11 20.74 -6.00 -4.57
C ARG A 11 19.92 -7.17 -5.12
N VAL A 12 20.34 -7.74 -6.25
CA VAL A 12 19.65 -8.85 -6.92
C VAL A 12 19.73 -10.13 -6.10
N GLU A 13 20.92 -10.53 -5.64
CA GLU A 13 21.08 -11.71 -4.77
C GLU A 13 20.33 -11.56 -3.45
N ARG A 14 20.42 -10.38 -2.84
CA ARG A 14 19.66 -10.07 -1.62
C ARG A 14 18.16 -10.22 -1.85
N GLY A 15 17.65 -9.76 -2.99
CA GLY A 15 16.27 -9.92 -3.41
C GLY A 15 15.88 -11.39 -3.54
N LYS A 16 16.68 -12.19 -4.26
CA LYS A 16 16.47 -13.64 -4.41
C LYS A 16 16.48 -14.38 -3.06
N ARG A 17 17.44 -14.05 -2.19
CA ARG A 17 17.58 -14.65 -0.84
C ARG A 17 16.43 -14.29 0.09
N ARG A 18 15.75 -13.17 -0.13
CA ARG A 18 14.63 -12.69 0.69
C ARG A 18 13.28 -12.91 0.04
N ALA A 19 13.25 -13.32 -1.23
CA ALA A 19 12.02 -13.64 -1.94
C ALA A 19 11.32 -14.81 -1.23
N GLY A 20 10.00 -14.69 -1.06
CA GLY A 20 9.20 -15.72 -0.38
C GLY A 20 9.26 -15.71 1.14
N ASN A 21 10.21 -15.01 1.77
CA ASN A 21 10.21 -14.81 3.23
C ASN A 21 9.29 -13.65 3.63
N THR A 22 8.00 -13.80 3.33
CA THR A 22 6.96 -12.87 3.75
C THR A 22 6.05 -13.61 4.73
N PRO A 23 6.27 -13.47 6.06
CA PRO A 23 5.40 -14.13 7.03
C PRO A 23 3.97 -13.65 6.81
N LYS A 24 3.03 -14.60 6.69
CA LYS A 24 1.59 -14.30 6.58
C LYS A 24 1.07 -13.90 7.96
N LEU A 25 1.39 -12.68 8.39
CA LEU A 25 0.92 -12.13 9.65
C LEU A 25 -0.56 -11.72 9.50
N LYS A 26 -1.47 -12.54 10.02
CA LYS A 26 -2.88 -12.16 10.14
C LYS A 26 -3.01 -11.16 11.27
N LYS A 27 -3.54 -9.97 10.97
CA LYS A 27 -3.92 -9.00 11.99
C LYS A 27 -5.27 -9.40 12.56
N ASP A 28 -5.26 -10.04 13.72
CA ASP A 28 -6.49 -10.22 14.48
C ASP A 28 -6.89 -8.87 15.10
N THR A 29 -8.07 -8.37 14.75
CA THR A 29 -8.59 -7.09 15.27
C THR A 29 -8.79 -7.12 16.78
N LYS A 30 -9.10 -8.28 17.37
CA LYS A 30 -9.28 -8.41 18.84
C LYS A 30 -7.96 -8.26 19.60
N ILE A 31 -6.84 -8.68 18.99
CA ILE A 31 -5.50 -8.63 19.58
C ILE A 31 -4.76 -7.34 19.19
N SER A 32 -4.98 -6.85 17.97
CA SER A 32 -4.29 -5.68 17.41
C SER A 32 -4.96 -4.35 17.78
N SER A 33 -6.19 -4.37 18.30
CA SER A 33 -6.92 -3.17 18.72
C SER A 33 -6.54 -2.77 20.14
N ILE A 34 -5.92 -1.59 20.27
CA ILE A 34 -5.68 -0.98 21.58
C ILE A 34 -6.97 -0.29 22.03
N PRO A 35 -7.49 -0.60 23.25
CA PRO A 35 -8.64 0.09 23.83
C PRO A 35 -8.45 1.60 23.84
N PHE A 36 -9.52 2.36 23.62
CA PHE A 36 -9.45 3.81 23.41
C PHE A 36 -8.70 4.56 24.53
N HIS A 37 -9.02 4.23 25.79
CA HIS A 37 -8.42 4.84 26.98
C HIS A 37 -6.94 4.47 27.19
N LYS A 38 -6.40 3.45 26.50
CA LYS A 38 -4.99 3.03 26.61
C LYS A 38 -4.11 3.57 25.47
N ARG A 39 -4.69 4.20 24.45
CA ARG A 39 -3.95 4.64 23.25
C ARG A 39 -2.85 5.65 23.56
N GLY A 40 -3.09 6.57 24.51
CA GLY A 40 -2.11 7.57 24.92
C GLY A 40 -0.87 6.94 25.58
N LEU A 41 -1.09 6.00 26.51
CA LEU A 41 -0.02 5.26 27.18
C LEU A 41 0.79 4.42 26.19
N VAL A 42 0.13 3.68 25.31
CA VAL A 42 0.85 2.87 24.31
C VAL A 42 1.63 3.77 23.36
N ALA A 43 1.08 4.92 22.96
CA ALA A 43 1.79 5.87 22.12
C ALA A 43 3.03 6.48 22.80
N SER A 44 2.98 6.75 24.11
CA SER A 44 4.14 7.26 24.86
C SER A 44 5.24 6.21 24.98
N VAL A 45 4.87 4.96 25.27
CA VAL A 45 5.81 3.83 25.33
C VAL A 45 6.44 3.58 23.96
N LEU A 46 5.66 3.52 22.88
CA LEU A 46 6.20 3.34 21.53
C LEU A 46 7.14 4.49 21.12
N ARG A 47 6.89 5.71 21.62
CA ARG A 47 7.77 6.87 21.39
C ARG A 47 9.08 6.75 22.16
N SER A 48 9.07 6.33 23.42
CA SER A 48 10.29 6.21 24.22
C SER A 48 11.25 5.14 23.68
N ILE A 49 10.72 4.07 23.09
CA ILE A 49 11.51 3.01 22.46
C ILE A 49 11.85 3.28 20.98
N GLY A 50 11.51 4.47 20.45
CA GLY A 50 11.83 4.87 19.09
C GLY A 50 11.00 4.20 17.98
N LEU A 51 9.94 3.45 18.33
CA LEU A 51 9.06 2.76 17.37
C LEU A 51 7.92 3.66 16.88
N THR A 52 8.22 4.91 16.49
CA THR A 52 7.20 5.85 16.03
C THR A 52 6.80 5.61 14.58
N ALA A 53 5.49 5.47 14.32
CA ALA A 53 4.94 5.27 12.97
C ALA A 53 5.13 6.48 12.02
N ALA A 54 5.52 7.64 12.57
CA ALA A 54 5.70 8.88 11.83
C ALA A 54 6.89 8.86 10.84
N GLU A 55 7.82 7.89 10.97
CA GLU A 55 8.92 7.74 10.02
C GLU A 55 8.56 6.84 8.82
N ALA A 56 7.60 5.93 8.98
CA ALA A 56 7.25 4.95 7.95
C ALA A 56 6.41 5.55 6.80
N SER A 57 5.71 6.66 7.02
CA SER A 57 4.76 7.25 6.06
C SER A 57 5.30 8.44 5.24
N LYS A 58 6.52 8.92 5.50
CA LYS A 58 7.10 10.09 4.79
C LYS A 58 7.40 9.86 3.30
N LYS A 59 7.12 8.69 2.73
CA LYS A 59 7.41 8.37 1.32
C LYS A 59 6.24 8.56 0.33
N THR A 60 5.05 8.95 0.78
CA THR A 60 3.92 9.14 -0.15
C THR A 60 3.07 10.37 0.19
N SER A 61 3.66 11.57 0.16
CA SER A 61 2.87 12.80 0.04
C SER A 61 2.54 13.05 -1.44
N LYS A 62 1.51 12.39 -1.97
CA LYS A 62 0.87 12.86 -3.20
C LYS A 62 -0.03 14.06 -2.84
N LYS A 63 0.30 15.19 -3.46
CA LYS A 63 -0.34 16.51 -3.46
C LYS A 63 -1.86 16.45 -3.20
N LYS A 64 -2.30 17.11 -2.12
CA LYS A 64 -3.71 17.35 -1.77
C LYS A 64 -4.33 18.23 -2.86
N VAL A 65 -5.27 17.68 -3.65
CA VAL A 65 -6.14 18.50 -4.50
C VAL A 65 -7.24 19.07 -3.62
N GLN A 66 -7.26 20.40 -3.53
CA GLN A 66 -8.22 21.20 -2.78
C GLN A 66 -9.49 21.30 -3.63
N THR A 67 -10.48 20.42 -3.41
CA THR A 67 -11.81 20.60 -4.01
C THR A 67 -12.58 21.59 -3.16
N LYS A 68 -12.73 22.82 -3.67
CA LYS A 68 -13.62 23.84 -3.11
C LYS A 68 -15.03 23.26 -3.00
N SER A 69 -15.64 23.37 -1.84
CA SER A 69 -17.02 22.99 -1.56
C SER A 69 -17.98 23.84 -2.40
N VAL A 70 -18.55 23.27 -3.46
CA VAL A 70 -19.66 23.88 -4.18
C VAL A 70 -20.94 23.54 -3.42
N SER A 71 -21.61 24.60 -2.95
CA SER A 71 -22.90 24.60 -2.27
C SER A 71 -23.96 23.84 -3.07
N GLN A 72 -24.59 22.84 -2.45
CA GLN A 72 -25.65 22.04 -3.06
C GLN A 72 -26.98 22.81 -3.01
N LYS A 73 -27.52 23.18 -4.17
CA LYS A 73 -28.97 23.39 -4.34
C LYS A 73 -29.57 22.08 -4.88
N PRO A 74 -30.70 21.58 -4.34
CA PRO A 74 -31.31 20.35 -4.84
C PRO A 74 -32.34 20.64 -5.95
N LEU A 75 -32.70 19.56 -6.67
CA LEU A 75 -33.78 19.33 -7.67
C LEU A 75 -33.34 19.31 -9.15
N PRO A 76 -34.04 18.56 -10.05
CA PRO A 76 -35.02 17.47 -9.86
C PRO A 76 -34.68 16.18 -10.65
N SER A 77 -35.48 15.14 -10.39
CA SER A 77 -35.46 13.81 -10.99
C SER A 77 -35.38 13.77 -12.52
N GLN A 78 -34.51 12.91 -13.08
CA GLN A 78 -34.60 12.46 -14.47
C GLN A 78 -34.44 10.94 -14.60
N GLN A 79 -35.58 10.34 -14.96
CA GLN A 79 -35.84 9.20 -15.85
C GLN A 79 -34.71 8.22 -16.20
N LYS A 80 -35.02 6.94 -15.97
CA LYS A 80 -34.32 5.76 -16.49
C LYS A 80 -34.23 5.81 -18.02
N MET A 81 -33.03 5.66 -18.59
CA MET A 81 -32.84 5.03 -19.91
C MET A 81 -31.50 4.28 -20.02
N ASN A 82 -31.65 2.99 -20.29
CA ASN A 82 -30.90 2.04 -21.13
C ASN A 82 -29.37 2.18 -21.31
N LYS A 83 -28.69 1.07 -21.01
CA LYS A 83 -27.27 0.78 -21.29
C LYS A 83 -27.01 0.67 -22.80
N PRO A 84 -25.84 1.11 -23.27
CA PRO A 84 -25.13 0.35 -24.28
C PRO A 84 -23.72 -0.07 -23.80
N VAL A 85 -23.39 -1.32 -24.11
CA VAL A 85 -22.12 -2.01 -23.85
C VAL A 85 -20.98 -1.28 -24.57
N LEU A 86 -19.96 -0.81 -23.83
CA LEU A 86 -18.72 -0.33 -24.42
C LEU A 86 -17.70 -1.47 -24.46
N GLU A 87 -17.33 -1.80 -25.70
CA GLU A 87 -16.34 -2.77 -26.16
C GLU A 87 -15.01 -2.69 -25.39
N VAL A 88 -14.58 -3.83 -24.85
CA VAL A 88 -13.25 -4.01 -24.28
C VAL A 88 -12.27 -4.26 -25.44
N LYS A 89 -11.49 -3.23 -25.81
CA LYS A 89 -10.35 -3.42 -26.73
C LYS A 89 -9.26 -4.22 -26.01
N THR A 90 -9.09 -5.48 -26.38
CA THR A 90 -8.03 -6.36 -25.87
C THR A 90 -6.68 -5.94 -26.48
N ALA A 91 -5.65 -5.81 -25.64
CA ALA A 91 -4.30 -5.43 -26.06
C ALA A 91 -3.65 -6.55 -26.89
N ALA A 92 -3.06 -6.19 -28.03
CA ALA A 92 -2.41 -7.11 -28.96
C ALA A 92 -1.22 -7.85 -28.32
N LYS A 93 -1.20 -9.18 -28.47
CA LYS A 93 -0.15 -10.10 -28.02
C LYS A 93 1.03 -10.01 -28.99
N ARG A 94 2.21 -9.53 -28.54
CA ARG A 94 3.44 -9.55 -29.33
C ARG A 94 4.04 -10.96 -29.34
N GLN A 95 4.13 -11.56 -30.53
CA GLN A 95 4.79 -12.84 -30.78
C GLN A 95 6.27 -12.59 -31.08
N THR A 96 7.17 -13.12 -30.26
CA THR A 96 8.61 -13.14 -30.56
C THR A 96 8.96 -14.45 -31.24
N GLN A 97 9.60 -14.40 -32.41
CA GLN A 97 10.13 -15.58 -33.08
C GLN A 97 11.56 -15.85 -32.59
N HIS A 98 11.84 -17.10 -32.24
CA HIS A 98 13.20 -17.59 -32.06
C HIS A 98 13.68 -18.14 -33.41
N LYS A 99 14.79 -17.60 -33.92
CA LYS A 99 15.54 -18.22 -35.02
C LYS A 99 16.27 -19.44 -34.46
N GLY A 100 16.08 -20.58 -35.11
CA GLY A 100 16.91 -21.78 -34.93
C GLY A 100 18.30 -21.60 -35.51
#